data_AF-A0A6I3HTA6-F1
#
_entry.id   AF-A0A6I3HTA6-F1
#
_cell.length_a   1.000
_cell.length_b   1.000
_cell.length_c   1.000
_cell.angle_alpha   90.00
_cell.angle_beta   90.00
_cell.angle_gamma   90.00
#
_symmetry.space_group_name_H-M   'P 1'
#
loop_
_entity.id
_entity.type
_entity.pdbx_description
1 polymer ?
#
loop_
_entity_poly.entity_id
_entity_poly.type
_entity_poly.pdbx_seq_one_letter_code
_entity_poly.pdbx_strand_id
1 'polypeptide(L)'
;MTSRPRIAVLDYGIGNLRSAQKALERVGADAVLTADSRVAASADAVVLPGVGAFGACMNALRAAGLESVLHESVARGVPFMGICVGMQMLFDSSEEDESAKGLGIIPGS
;
A
#
# COMPACT_ATOMS: atom_id res chain seq x y z
N MET A 1 -22.31 -18.70 -0.94
CA MET A 1 -20.91 -18.67 -0.44
C MET A 1 -20.44 -17.24 -0.55
N THR A 2 -20.21 -16.54 0.55
CA THR A 2 -19.46 -15.29 0.50
C THR A 2 -18.00 -15.68 0.23
N SER A 3 -17.47 -15.33 -0.94
CA SER A 3 -16.06 -15.55 -1.25
C SER A 3 -15.20 -14.77 -0.25
N ARG A 4 -14.08 -15.36 0.19
CA ARG A 4 -13.08 -14.62 0.96
C ARG A 4 -12.50 -13.53 0.05
N PRO A 5 -12.50 -12.25 0.45
CA PRO A 5 -11.94 -11.20 -0.40
C PRO A 5 -10.44 -11.42 -0.54
N ARG A 6 -9.94 -11.33 -1.78
CA ARG A 6 -8.51 -11.36 -2.05
C ARG A 6 -7.92 -9.98 -1.80
N ILE A 7 -7.03 -9.87 -0.83
CA ILE A 7 -6.41 -8.60 -0.44
C ILE A 7 -4.93 -8.64 -0.78
N ALA A 8 -4.49 -7.75 -1.67
CA ALA A 8 -3.07 -7.58 -1.96
C ALA A 8 -2.44 -6.70 -0.88
N VAL A 9 -1.48 -7.25 -0.14
CA VAL A 9 -0.63 -6.50 0.78
C VAL A 9 0.67 -6.23 0.06
N LEU A 10 0.96 -4.96 -0.22
CA LEU A 10 2.10 -4.60 -1.05
C LEU A 10 3.41 -4.86 -0.31
N ASP A 11 4.25 -5.69 -0.92
CA ASP A 11 5.60 -6.00 -0.46
C ASP A 11 6.60 -5.22 -1.31
N TYR A 12 7.06 -4.09 -0.78
CA TYR A 12 8.15 -3.30 -1.35
C TYR A 12 9.37 -3.32 -0.44
N GLY A 13 9.50 -4.35 0.41
CA GLY A 13 10.62 -4.57 1.32
C GLY A 13 10.61 -3.76 2.62
N ILE A 14 9.62 -2.90 2.84
CA ILE A 14 9.47 -2.09 4.06
C ILE A 14 8.10 -2.32 4.69
N GLY A 15 8.05 -2.38 6.02
CA GLY A 15 6.81 -2.56 6.79
C GLY A 15 6.78 -3.85 7.60
N ASN A 16 5.80 -3.96 8.50
CA ASN A 16 5.52 -5.21 9.19
C ASN A 16 4.55 -6.09 8.36
N LEU A 17 5.03 -6.51 7.19
CA LEU A 17 4.23 -7.16 6.14
C LEU A 17 3.54 -8.43 6.63
N ARG A 18 4.29 -9.31 7.30
CA ARG A 18 3.79 -10.61 7.76
C ARG A 18 2.71 -10.46 8.83
N SER A 19 2.82 -9.50 9.75
CA SER A 19 1.75 -9.23 10.72
C SER A 19 0.50 -8.69 10.04
N ALA A 20 0.63 -7.76 9.09
CA ALA A 20 -0.52 -7.24 8.34
C ALA A 20 -1.25 -8.35 7.57
N GLN A 21 -0.50 -9.20 6.84
CA GLN A 21 -1.05 -10.37 6.15
C GLN A 21 -1.80 -11.30 7.13
N LYS A 22 -1.14 -11.70 8.24
CA LYS A 22 -1.73 -12.62 9.21
C LYS A 22 -2.99 -12.05 9.88
N ALA A 23 -3.02 -10.74 10.14
CA ALA A 23 -4.20 -10.07 10.68
C ALA A 23 -5.39 -10.14 9.70
N LEU A 24 -5.15 -9.88 8.41
CA LEU A 24 -6.19 -9.97 7.36
C LEU A 24 -6.68 -11.41 7.16
N GLU A 25 -5.78 -12.39 7.12
CA GLU A 25 -6.14 -13.81 7.09
C GLU A 25 -7.01 -14.20 8.31
N ARG A 26 -6.65 -13.71 9.50
CA ARG A 26 -7.35 -14.00 10.76
C ARG A 26 -8.79 -13.50 10.78
N VAL A 27 -9.09 -12.42 10.06
CA VAL A 27 -10.44 -11.85 9.91
C VAL A 27 -11.18 -12.34 8.66
N GLY A 28 -10.58 -13.28 7.91
CA GLY A 28 -11.28 -14.04 6.87
C GLY A 28 -10.94 -13.66 5.42
N ALA A 29 -9.92 -12.84 5.18
CA ALA A 29 -9.45 -12.52 3.84
C ALA A 29 -8.49 -13.60 3.27
N ASP A 30 -8.42 -13.69 1.93
CA ASP A 30 -7.34 -14.35 1.19
C ASP A 30 -6.22 -13.32 0.96
N ALA A 31 -5.40 -13.07 1.98
CA ALA A 31 -4.37 -12.01 1.94
C ALA A 31 -3.05 -12.50 1.32
N VAL A 32 -2.58 -11.79 0.31
CA VAL A 32 -1.38 -12.14 -0.46
C VAL A 32 -0.35 -11.02 -0.32
N LEU A 33 0.84 -11.34 0.22
CA LEU A 33 2.01 -10.47 0.12
C LEU A 33 2.51 -10.49 -1.33
N THR A 34 2.64 -9.32 -1.97
CA THR A 34 3.04 -9.27 -3.37
C THR A 34 3.76 -7.97 -3.74
N ALA A 35 4.79 -8.10 -4.56
CA ALA A 35 5.39 -7.03 -5.35
C ALA A 35 4.95 -7.05 -6.83
N ASP A 36 4.16 -8.06 -7.23
CA ASP A 36 3.67 -8.20 -8.60
C ASP A 36 2.45 -7.31 -8.82
N SER A 37 2.61 -6.31 -9.71
CA SER A 37 1.58 -5.37 -10.11
C SER A 37 0.32 -6.05 -10.63
N ARG A 38 0.45 -7.20 -11.30
CA ARG A 38 -0.69 -7.96 -11.86
C ARG A 38 -1.56 -8.55 -10.75
N VAL A 39 -0.92 -9.04 -9.69
CA VAL A 39 -1.63 -9.57 -8.52
C VAL A 39 -2.41 -8.45 -7.84
N ALA A 40 -1.75 -7.32 -7.58
CA ALA A 40 -2.37 -6.16 -6.95
C ALA A 40 -3.52 -5.57 -7.78
N ALA A 41 -3.36 -5.45 -9.11
CA ALA A 41 -4.41 -4.93 -10.00
C ALA A 41 -5.67 -5.83 -10.05
N SER A 42 -5.50 -7.13 -9.83
CA SER A 42 -6.58 -8.13 -9.83
C SER A 42 -7.23 -8.37 -8.45
N ALA A 43 -6.71 -7.75 -7.38
CA ALA A 43 -7.21 -7.95 -6.03
C ALA A 43 -8.53 -7.20 -5.78
N ASP A 44 -9.32 -7.70 -4.83
CA ASP A 44 -10.57 -7.06 -4.39
C ASP A 44 -10.30 -5.82 -3.53
N ALA A 45 -9.13 -5.76 -2.88
CA ALA A 45 -8.65 -4.61 -2.12
C ALA A 45 -7.11 -4.59 -2.07
N VAL A 46 -6.54 -3.42 -1.80
CA VAL A 46 -5.09 -3.22 -1.68
C VAL A 46 -4.75 -2.60 -0.33
N VAL A 47 -3.68 -3.09 0.29
CA VAL A 47 -3.13 -2.59 1.55
C VAL A 47 -1.69 -2.16 1.34
N LEU A 48 -1.39 -0.92 1.71
CA LEU A 48 -0.05 -0.35 1.72
C LEU A 48 0.44 -0.20 3.17
N PRO A 49 1.18 -1.17 3.71
CA PRO A 49 1.83 -1.03 5.01
C PRO A 49 3.11 -0.20 4.89
N GLY A 50 3.45 0.61 5.90
CA GLY A 50 4.74 1.31 5.94
C GLY A 50 5.21 1.59 7.37
N VAL A 51 6.52 1.52 7.60
CA VAL A 51 7.19 1.85 8.88
C VAL A 51 8.52 2.54 8.60
N GLY A 52 8.98 3.39 9.52
CA GLY A 52 10.24 4.12 9.37
C GLY A 52 10.06 5.47 8.69
N ALA A 53 11.07 5.91 7.94
CA ALA A 53 11.07 7.25 7.33
C ALA A 53 10.23 7.31 6.04
N PHE A 54 9.51 8.41 5.86
CA PHE A 54 8.64 8.70 4.71
C PHE A 54 9.39 8.59 3.38
N GLY A 55 10.52 9.31 3.24
CA GLY A 55 11.32 9.30 2.01
C GLY A 55 11.86 7.91 1.67
N ALA A 56 12.27 7.13 2.66
CA ALA A 56 12.72 5.75 2.46
C ALA A 56 11.57 4.85 1.95
N CYS A 57 10.37 4.99 2.51
CA CYS A 57 9.19 4.26 2.06
C CYS A 57 8.80 4.63 0.62
N MET A 58 8.76 5.92 0.28
CA MET A 58 8.44 6.39 -1.07
C MET A 58 9.47 5.92 -2.10
N ASN A 59 10.76 5.97 -1.77
CA ASN A 59 11.82 5.50 -2.66
C ASN A 59 11.73 3.99 -2.92
N ALA A 60 11.49 3.20 -1.87
CA ALA A 60 11.35 1.74 -2.00
C ALA A 60 10.10 1.36 -2.81
N LEU A 61 8.98 2.03 -2.58
CA LEU A 61 7.74 1.83 -3.36
C LEU A 61 7.96 2.11 -4.85
N ARG A 62 8.65 3.21 -5.18
CA ARG A 62 8.99 3.59 -6.55
C ARG A 62 9.96 2.62 -7.21
N ALA A 63 10.98 2.19 -6.47
CA ALA A 63 11.94 1.19 -6.94
C ALA A 63 11.27 -0.16 -7.22
N ALA A 64 10.23 -0.52 -6.47
CA ALA A 64 9.40 -1.70 -6.71
C ALA A 64 8.42 -1.54 -7.90
N GLY A 65 8.29 -0.34 -8.47
CA GLY A 65 7.38 -0.06 -9.59
C GLY A 65 5.90 -0.14 -9.23
N LEU A 66 5.55 0.09 -7.95
CA LEU A 66 4.19 -0.09 -7.43
C LEU A 66 3.38 1.20 -7.36
N GLU A 67 3.99 2.38 -7.55
CA GLU A 67 3.29 3.68 -7.51
C GLU A 67 2.16 3.76 -8.53
N SER A 68 2.40 3.33 -9.78
CA SER A 68 1.38 3.31 -10.83
C SER A 68 0.19 2.42 -10.48
N VAL A 69 0.45 1.24 -9.92
CA VAL A 69 -0.57 0.28 -9.48
C VAL A 69 -1.49 0.88 -8.42
N LEU A 70 -0.91 1.65 -7.49
CA LEU A 70 -1.67 2.34 -6.45
C LEU A 70 -2.60 3.39 -7.03
N HIS A 71 -2.08 4.25 -7.91
CA HIS A 71 -2.89 5.26 -8.59
C HIS A 71 -4.03 4.64 -9.40
N GLU A 72 -3.74 3.57 -10.16
CA GLU A 72 -4.75 2.85 -10.93
C GLU A 72 -5.81 2.21 -10.03
N SER A 73 -5.41 1.62 -8.90
CA SER A 73 -6.33 1.00 -7.94
C SER A 73 -7.28 2.04 -7.35
N VAL A 74 -6.75 3.19 -6.92
CA VAL A 74 -7.55 4.30 -6.40
C VAL A 74 -8.49 4.87 -7.47
N ALA A 75 -7.98 5.11 -8.69
CA ALA A 75 -8.78 5.64 -9.79
C ALA A 75 -9.95 4.72 -10.18
N ARG A 76 -9.78 3.41 -10.04
CA ARG A 76 -10.82 2.40 -10.27
C ARG A 76 -11.81 2.24 -9.11
N GLY A 77 -11.58 2.92 -7.97
CA GLY A 77 -12.39 2.78 -6.77
C GLY A 77 -12.18 1.45 -6.04
N VAL A 78 -11.04 0.79 -6.24
CA VAL A 78 -10.67 -0.40 -5.47
C VAL A 78 -10.47 0.01 -4.01
N PRO A 79 -11.09 -0.67 -3.03
CA PRO A 79 -10.85 -0.43 -1.62
C PRO A 79 -9.35 -0.42 -1.29
N PHE A 80 -8.89 0.67 -0.69
CA PHE A 80 -7.49 0.92 -0.40
C PHE A 80 -7.29 1.26 1.08
N MET A 81 -6.24 0.71 1.69
CA MET A 81 -5.88 1.01 3.08
C MET A 81 -4.37 1.23 3.23
N GLY A 82 -3.97 2.42 3.65
CA GLY A 82 -2.63 2.70 4.13
C GLY A 82 -2.51 2.40 5.63
N ILE A 83 -1.39 1.82 6.08
CA ILE A 83 -1.11 1.56 7.50
C ILE A 83 0.13 2.34 7.92
N CYS A 84 -0.02 3.17 8.96
CA CYS A 84 1.05 4.00 9.53
C CYS A 84 1.70 4.90 8.46
N VAL A 85 2.97 4.70 8.13
CA VAL A 85 3.64 5.51 7.09
C VAL A 85 2.99 5.27 5.72
N GLY A 86 2.45 4.07 5.46
CA GLY A 86 1.69 3.81 4.25
C GLY A 86 0.42 4.65 4.11
N MET A 87 -0.16 5.14 5.22
CA MET A 87 -1.24 6.13 5.19
C MET A 87 -0.69 7.53 4.89
N GLN A 88 0.42 7.92 5.52
CA GLN A 88 1.07 9.22 5.30
C GLN A 88 1.50 9.39 3.84
N MET A 89 2.02 8.32 3.22
CA MET A 89 2.42 8.29 1.82
C MET A 89 1.30 8.69 0.84
N LEU A 90 0.03 8.66 1.24
CA LEU A 90 -1.10 9.08 0.40
C LEU A 90 -1.17 10.59 0.19
N PHE A 91 -0.53 11.37 1.06
CA PHE A 91 -0.46 12.81 0.99
C PHE A 91 0.54 13.30 -0.07
N ASP A 92 0.63 14.62 -0.29
CA ASP A 92 1.56 15.21 -1.25
C ASP A 92 3.00 15.17 -0.74
N SER A 93 3.20 15.33 0.57
CA SER A 93 4.51 15.41 1.21
C SER A 93 4.47 15.02 2.69
N SER A 94 5.60 15.13 3.39
CA SER A 94 5.71 15.01 4.84
C SER A 94 6.75 15.98 5.39
N GLU A 95 6.50 16.58 6.55
CA GLU A 95 7.46 17.46 7.24
C GLU A 95 8.75 16.72 7.69
N GLU A 96 8.74 15.39 7.74
CA GLU A 96 9.92 14.59 8.05
C GLU A 96 10.99 14.68 6.94
N ASP A 97 10.57 14.82 5.69
CA ASP A 97 11.43 14.91 4.52
C ASP A 97 10.75 15.75 3.42
N GLU A 98 10.98 17.07 3.47
CA GLU A 98 10.42 18.03 2.51
C GLU A 98 10.86 17.77 1.05
N SER A 99 11.92 16.98 0.85
CA SER A 99 12.41 16.63 -0.49
C SER A 99 11.66 15.46 -1.11
N ALA A 100 11.03 14.62 -0.28
CA ALA A 100 10.29 13.45 -0.70
C ALA A 100 8.86 13.80 -1.08
N LYS A 101 8.49 13.49 -2.33
CA LYS A 101 7.10 13.58 -2.80
C LYS A 101 6.34 12.32 -2.43
N GLY A 102 5.18 12.47 -1.81
CA GLY A 102 4.21 11.41 -1.58
C GLY A 102 3.48 11.01 -2.85
N LEU A 103 2.36 10.30 -2.70
CA LEU A 103 1.51 9.84 -3.80
C LEU A 103 0.56 10.94 -4.28
N GLY A 104 0.26 11.96 -3.48
CA GLY A 104 -0.67 13.04 -3.87
C GLY A 104 -2.07 12.54 -4.21
N ILE A 105 -2.53 11.49 -3.53
CA ILE A 105 -3.90 10.97 -3.62
C ILE A 105 -4.84 11.83 -2.76
N ILE A 106 -4.34 12.28 -1.61
CA ILE A 106 -5.03 13.17 -0.69
C ILE A 106 -4.21 14.45 -0.61
N PRO A 107 -4.81 15.65 -0.74
CA PRO A 107 -4.05 16.89 -0.64
C PRO A 107 -3.54 17.11 0.80
N GLY A 108 -2.29 17.56 0.94
CA GLY A 108 -1.71 17.96 2.22
C GLY A 108 -0.33 17.35 2.53
N SER A 109 0.11 17.54 3.78
CA SER A 109 1.39 17.07 4.33
C SER A 109 1.21 16.32 5.63
#